data_AF-A0A512IRA4-F1
#
_entry.id   AF-A0A512IRA4-F1
#
_cell.length_a   1.000
_cell.length_b   1.000
_cell.length_c   1.000
_cell.angle_alpha   90.00
_cell.angle_beta   90.00
_cell.angle_gamma   90.00
#
_symmetry.space_group_name_H-M   'P 1'
#
loop_
_entity.id
_entity.type
_entity.pdbx_description
1 polymer ?
#
loop_
_entity_poly.entity_id
_entity_poly.type
_entity_poly.pdbx_seq_one_letter_code
_entity_poly.pdbx_strand_id
1 'polypeptide(L)' 'MSDAIGPQRVTLDGQLVAYWEREAARFDELQERAAIKWMARSYARRAERARALAETSRRREAARGRDPGSS' A
#
# COMPACT_ATOMS: atom_id res chain seq x y z
N MET A 1 -20.27 -18.56 -23.66
CA MET A 1 -19.88 -17.20 -24.13
C MET A 1 -20.30 -16.24 -23.03
N SER A 2 -19.43 -15.72 -22.17
CA SER A 2 -17.97 -15.65 -22.23
C SER A 2 -17.41 -15.70 -20.81
N ASP A 3 -16.45 -16.60 -20.59
CA ASP A 3 -15.49 -16.52 -19.50
C ASP A 3 -14.57 -15.34 -19.77
N ALA A 4 -14.77 -14.23 -19.07
CA ALA A 4 -13.88 -13.09 -19.14
C ALA A 4 -13.72 -12.41 -17.79
N ILE A 5 -13.37 -13.19 -16.76
CA ILE A 5 -12.57 -12.66 -15.66
C ILE A 5 -11.15 -13.19 -15.89
N GLY A 6 -10.49 -12.64 -16.91
CA GLY A 6 -9.04 -12.82 -17.03
C GLY A 6 -8.38 -12.35 -15.74
N PRO A 7 -7.23 -12.92 -15.32
CA PRO A 7 -6.57 -12.54 -14.08
C PRO A 7 -6.37 -11.03 -14.08
N GLN A 8 -6.98 -10.34 -13.09
CA GLN A 8 -6.86 -8.90 -12.91
C GLN A 8 -5.36 -8.58 -12.98
N ARG A 9 -4.93 -7.91 -14.06
CA ARG A 9 -3.50 -7.62 -14.26
C ARG A 9 -3.02 -6.81 -13.06
N VAL A 10 -2.18 -7.43 -12.24
CA VAL A 10 -1.59 -6.77 -11.08
C VAL A 10 -0.68 -5.68 -11.59
N THR A 11 -1.08 -4.42 -11.43
CA THR A 11 -0.25 -3.27 -11.79
C THR A 11 0.84 -3.05 -10.74
N LEU A 12 1.91 -2.35 -11.12
CA LEU A 12 2.97 -1.99 -10.19
C LEU A 12 2.43 -1.18 -9.00
N ASP A 13 1.51 -0.22 -9.23
CA ASP A 13 0.93 0.53 -8.11
C ASP A 13 0.05 -0.37 -7.22
N GLY A 14 -0.67 -1.34 -7.80
CA GLY A 14 -1.38 -2.36 -7.03
C GLY A 14 -0.45 -3.19 -6.13
N GLN A 15 0.74 -3.57 -6.63
CA GLN A 15 1.77 -4.24 -5.80
C GLN A 15 2.29 -3.32 -4.70
N LEU A 16 2.52 -2.04 -5.01
CA LEU A 16 3.00 -1.06 -4.05
C LEU A 16 1.98 -0.80 -2.93
N VAL A 17 0.67 -0.79 -3.22
CA VAL A 17 -0.36 -0.69 -2.18
C VAL A 17 -0.22 -1.83 -1.18
N ALA A 18 -0.24 -3.08 -1.65
CA ALA A 18 -0.12 -4.25 -0.78
C ALA A 18 1.21 -4.27 -0.01
N TYR A 19 2.31 -3.89 -0.66
CA TYR A 19 3.62 -3.78 -0.03
C TYR A 19 3.62 -2.77 1.12
N TRP A 20 3.15 -1.54 0.87
CA TRP A 20 3.15 -0.49 1.87
C TRP A 20 2.16 -0.74 3.01
N GLU A 21 1.02 -1.39 2.75
CA GLU A 21 0.09 -1.84 3.79
C GLU A 21 0.74 -2.89 4.70
N ARG A 22 1.43 -3.89 4.12
CA ARG A 22 2.19 -4.88 4.90
C ARG A 22 3.27 -4.23 5.75
N GLU A 23 3.99 -3.26 5.19
CA GLU A 23 5.07 -2.58 5.91
C GLU A 23 4.52 -1.66 7.01
N ALA A 24 3.35 -1.05 6.81
CA ALA A 24 2.66 -0.30 7.86
C ALA A 24 2.31 -1.21 9.05
N ALA A 25 1.68 -2.36 8.79
CA ALA A 25 1.34 -3.34 9.83
C ALA A 25 2.60 -3.85 10.56
N ARG A 26 3.67 -4.12 9.82
CA ARG A 26 4.97 -4.50 10.42
C ARG A 26 5.51 -3.42 11.35
N PHE A 27 5.40 -2.14 10.99
CA PHE A 27 5.82 -1.05 11.87
C PHE A 27 4.92 -0.89 13.09
N ASP A 28 3.62 -1.17 12.97
CA ASP A 28 2.71 -1.21 14.12
C ASP A 28 3.13 -2.31 15.10
N GLU A 29 3.41 -3.52 14.62
CA GLU A 29 3.92 -4.62 15.47
C GLU A 29 5.25 -4.28 16.15
N LEU A 30 6.16 -3.62 15.43
CA LEU A 30 7.45 -3.18 15.99
C LEU A 30 7.28 -2.06 17.03
N GLN A 31 6.30 -1.17 16.83
CA GLN A 31 5.95 -0.16 17.81
C GLN A 31 5.45 -0.79 19.11
N GLU A 32 4.57 -1.79 19.02
CA GLU A 32 4.03 -2.50 20.19
C GLU A 32 5.13 -3.25 20.97
N ARG A 33 6.11 -3.82 20.26
CA ARG A 33 7.22 -4.57 20.87
C ARG A 33 8.38 -3.70 21.36
N ALA A 34 8.36 -2.40 21.07
CA ALA A 34 9.49 -1.52 21.37
C ALA A 34 9.65 -1.29 22.88
N ALA A 35 10.81 -1.70 23.42
CA ALA A 35 11.15 -1.49 24.83
C ALA A 35 11.40 -0.01 25.20
N ILE A 36 11.66 0.85 24.20
CA ILE A 36 12.06 2.24 24.43
C ILE A 36 11.12 3.21 23.69
N LYS A 37 10.60 4.21 24.41
CA LYS A 37 9.61 5.18 23.90
C LYS A 37 10.04 5.90 22.63
N TRP A 38 11.30 6.30 22.50
CA TRP A 38 11.77 7.00 21.28
C TRP A 38 11.76 6.07 20.06
N MET A 39 12.01 4.79 20.26
CA MET A 39 11.99 3.76 19.21
C MET A 39 10.55 3.48 18.78
N ALA A 40 9.61 3.33 19.74
CA ALA A 40 8.18 3.22 19.46
C ALA A 40 7.68 4.41 18.61
N ARG A 41 8.05 5.63 18.99
CA ARG A 41 7.71 6.85 18.21
C ARG A 41 8.33 6.83 16.80
N SER A 42 9.52 6.25 16.64
CA SER A 42 10.15 6.09 15.32
C SER A 42 9.36 5.15 14.43
N TYR A 43 8.94 3.99 14.97
CA TYR A 43 8.11 3.04 14.23
C TYR A 43 6.74 3.61 13.89
N ALA A 44 6.07 4.32 14.81
CA ALA A 44 4.80 4.98 14.52
C ALA A 44 4.89 5.95 13.32
N ARG A 45 5.92 6.79 13.27
CA ARG A 45 6.16 7.68 12.11
C ARG A 45 6.41 6.92 10.80
N ARG A 46 7.06 5.76 10.88
CA ARG A 46 7.31 4.91 9.71
C ARG A 46 6.02 4.22 9.24
N ALA A 47 5.16 3.78 10.16
CA ALA A 47 3.84 3.25 9.84
C ALA A 47 2.98 4.30 9.12
N GLU A 48 2.92 5.53 9.66
CA GLU A 48 2.24 6.66 9.02
C GLU A 48 2.77 6.93 7.60
N ARG A 49 4.10 6.96 7.44
CA ARG A 49 4.73 7.15 6.12
C ARG A 49 4.37 6.04 5.15
N ALA A 50 4.37 4.78 5.60
CA ALA A 50 3.98 3.64 4.77
C ALA A 50 2.51 3.76 4.33
N ARG A 51 1.60 4.13 5.24
CA ARG A 51 0.19 4.39 4.90
C ARG A 51 0.04 5.52 3.87
N ALA A 52 0.81 6.59 3.98
CA ALA A 52 0.78 7.70 3.02
C ALA A 52 1.29 7.27 1.62
N LEU A 53 2.27 6.39 1.57
CA LEU A 53 2.79 5.83 0.31
C LEU A 53 1.79 4.86 -0.33
N ALA A 54 1.15 3.99 0.46
CA ALA A 54 0.05 3.14 0.00
C ALA A 54 -1.06 3.98 -0.63
N GLU A 55 -1.50 5.03 0.07
CA GLU A 55 -2.54 5.93 -0.42
C GLU A 55 -2.15 6.65 -1.71
N THR A 56 -0.88 7.06 -1.84
CA THR A 56 -0.36 7.65 -3.08
C THR A 56 -0.42 6.65 -4.24
N SER A 57 -0.03 5.40 -4.01
CA SER A 57 -0.15 4.32 -5.01
C SER A 57 -1.61 4.02 -5.36
N ARG A 58 -2.54 4.01 -4.40
CA ARG A 58 -3.99 3.87 -4.69
C ARG A 58 -4.50 4.95 -5.62
N ARG A 59 -4.10 6.22 -5.40
CA ARG A 59 -4.49 7.34 -6.26
C ARG A 59 -3.96 7.19 -7.68
N ARG A 60 -2.72 6.74 -7.83
CA ARG A 60 -2.13 6.46 -9.16
C ARG A 60 -2.85 5.32 -9.86
N GLU A 61 -3.19 4.27 -9.12
CA GLU A 61 -3.93 3.14 -9.67
C GLU A 61 -5.34 3.53 -10.11
N ALA A 62 -6.05 4.30 -9.30
CA ALA A 62 -7.36 4.85 -9.65
C ALA A 62 -7.29 5.80 -10.87
N ALA A 63 -6.18 6.53 -11.04
CA ALA A 63 -5.97 7.36 -12.22
C ALA A 63 -5.78 6.53 -13.50
N ARG A 64 -5.13 5.34 -13.43
CA ARG A 64 -5.05 4.42 -14.58
C ARG A 64 -6.41 3.89 -15.00
N GLY A 65 -7.26 3.54 -14.06
CA GLY A 65 -8.64 3.10 -14.35
C GLY A 65 -9.53 4.18 -14.97
N ARG A 66 -9.05 5.44 -15.02
CA ARG A 66 -9.73 6.59 -15.63
C ARG A 66 -9.09 7.05 -16.94
N ASP A 67 -8.04 6.39 -17.43
CA ASP A 67 -7.42 6.72 -18.71
C ASP A 67 -8.36 6.32 -19.86
N PRO A 68 -8.92 7.27 -20.64
CA PRO A 68 -9.86 6.96 -21.72
C PRO A 68 -9.20 6.29 -22.93
N GLY A 69 -7.88 6.05 -22.90
CA GLY A 69 -7.10 5.52 -24.04
C GLY A 69 -6.88 4.01 -24.07
N SER A 70 -7.45 3.24 -23.14
CA SER A 70 -7.40 1.77 -23.18
C SER A 70 -8.79 1.19 -23.37
N SER A 71 -9.26 1.21 -24.62
CA SER A 71 -10.37 0.38 -25.14
C SER A 71 -9.91 -0.30 -26.41
#